data_AF-A0A523SLA7-F1
#
_entry.id   AF-A0A523SLA7-F1
#
_cell.length_a   1.000
_cell.length_b   1.000
_cell.length_c   1.000
_cell.angle_alpha   90.00
_cell.angle_beta   90.00
_cell.angle_gamma   90.00
#
_symmetry.space_group_name_H-M   'P 1'
#
loop_
_entity.id
_entity.type
_entity.pdbx_description
1 polymer ?
#
loop_
_entity_poly.entity_id
_entity_poly.type
_entity_poly.pdbx_seq_one_letter_code
_entity_poly.pdbx_strand_id
1 'polypeptide(L)'
;MIRRNKIILSVLVAVGLIIVCLIAWAPWITEEYAYAKVMEHLGGPDALFNYLGETMPLSDVPKSFKKLPFVSFVYFPGEAMFLVTFYGSVI
;
A
#
# COMPACT_ATOMS: atom_id res chain seq x y z
N MET A 1 20.21 -37.37 -18.54
CA MET A 1 20.47 -35.92 -18.37
C MET A 1 19.25 -35.04 -18.62
N ILE A 2 18.49 -35.22 -19.71
CA ILE A 2 17.37 -34.34 -20.13
C ILE A 2 16.24 -34.20 -19.08
N ARG A 3 15.87 -35.28 -18.38
CA ARG A 3 14.77 -35.28 -17.39
C ARG A 3 15.09 -34.45 -16.12
N ARG A 4 16.36 -34.45 -15.70
CA ARG A 4 16.84 -33.71 -14.51
C ARG A 4 16.80 -32.20 -14.74
N ASN A 5 17.19 -31.74 -15.93
CA ASN A 5 17.19 -30.32 -16.27
C ASN A 5 15.75 -29.75 -16.36
N LYS A 6 14.78 -30.56 -16.83
CA LYS A 6 13.35 -30.17 -16.83
C LYS A 6 12.79 -30.00 -15.42
N ILE A 7 13.16 -30.88 -14.47
CA ILE A 7 12.74 -30.79 -13.07
C ILE A 7 13.34 -29.54 -12.40
N ILE A 8 14.63 -29.28 -12.61
CA ILE A 8 15.29 -28.08 -12.07
C ILE A 8 14.63 -26.81 -12.60
N LEU A 9 14.33 -26.76 -13.90
CA LEU A 9 13.65 -25.61 -14.51
C LEU A 9 12.25 -25.40 -13.91
N SER A 10 11.46 -26.46 -13.74
CA SER A 10 10.13 -26.36 -13.13
C SER A 10 10.18 -25.90 -11.67
N VAL A 11 11.19 -26.33 -10.91
CA VAL A 11 11.39 -25.87 -9.52
C VAL A 11 11.77 -24.39 -9.50
N LEU A 12 12.65 -23.94 -10.39
CA LEU A 12 13.01 -22.53 -10.49
C LEU A 12 11.82 -21.64 -10.86
N VAL A 13 10.97 -22.09 -11.79
CA VAL A 13 9.74 -21.39 -12.16
C VAL A 13 8.77 -21.32 -10.97
N ALA A 14 8.58 -22.42 -10.24
CA ALA A 14 7.71 -22.46 -9.07
C ALA A 14 8.21 -21.53 -7.96
N VAL A 15 9.52 -21.54 -7.66
CA VAL A 15 10.14 -20.64 -6.68
C VAL A 15 9.99 -19.18 -7.11
N GLY A 16 10.21 -18.87 -8.39
CA GLY A 16 10.00 -17.53 -8.94
C GLY A 16 8.56 -17.05 -8.76
N LEU A 17 7.57 -17.91 -9.07
CA LEU A 17 6.15 -17.62 -8.85
C LEU A 17 5.83 -17.35 -7.38
N ILE A 18 6.37 -18.15 -6.45
CA ILE A 18 6.15 -17.94 -5.02
C ILE A 18 6.72 -16.59 -4.58
N ILE A 19 7.92 -16.23 -5.04
CA ILE A 19 8.53 -14.93 -4.73
C ILE A 19 7.67 -13.78 -5.27
N VAL A 20 7.19 -13.89 -6.50
CA VAL A 20 6.29 -12.89 -7.10
C VAL A 20 5.00 -12.77 -6.30
N CYS A 21 4.40 -13.88 -5.86
CA CYS A 21 3.19 -13.87 -5.02
C CYS A 21 3.44 -13.26 -3.62
N LEU A 22 4.60 -13.50 -3.02
CA LEU A 22 4.97 -12.90 -1.73
C LEU A 22 5.20 -11.39 -1.85
N ILE A 23 5.83 -10.95 -2.94
CA ILE A 23 6.00 -9.53 -3.29
C ILE A 23 4.63 -8.90 -3.62
N ALA A 24 3.73 -9.67 -4.23
CA ALA A 24 2.40 -9.22 -4.62
C ALA A 24 1.55 -8.75 -3.46
N TRP A 25 1.67 -9.38 -2.30
CA TRP A 25 0.93 -8.94 -1.13
C TRP A 25 1.57 -7.74 -0.42
N ALA A 26 2.74 -7.29 -0.89
CA ALA A 26 3.54 -6.17 -0.39
C ALA A 26 3.40 -6.04 1.14
N PRO A 27 3.85 -7.05 1.92
CA PRO A 27 3.60 -7.11 3.36
C PRO A 27 4.12 -5.89 4.10
N TRP A 28 5.16 -5.23 3.58
CA TRP A 28 5.75 -4.00 4.10
C TRP A 28 4.88 -2.74 3.97
N ILE A 29 3.85 -2.72 3.11
CA ILE A 29 2.86 -1.62 3.12
C ILE A 29 1.92 -1.85 4.30
N THR A 30 2.34 -1.41 5.48
CA THR A 30 1.48 -1.37 6.67
C THR A 30 0.52 -0.18 6.59
N GLU A 31 -0.53 -0.20 7.41
CA GLU A 31 -1.45 0.95 7.53
C GLU A 31 -0.70 2.22 7.96
N GLU A 32 0.24 2.08 8.89
CA GLU A 32 1.12 3.18 9.34
C GLU A 32 1.97 3.75 8.20
N TYR A 33 2.59 2.88 7.38
CA TYR A 33 3.37 3.31 6.23
C TYR A 33 2.50 4.04 5.20
N ALA A 34 1.34 3.48 4.88
CA ALA A 34 0.41 4.08 3.93
C ALA A 34 -0.08 5.43 4.43
N TYR A 35 -0.43 5.51 5.73
CA TYR A 35 -0.84 6.76 6.34
C TYR A 35 0.27 7.81 6.30
N ALA A 36 1.49 7.47 6.73
CA ALA A 36 2.62 8.39 6.72
C ALA A 36 2.86 8.98 5.32
N LYS A 37 2.72 8.16 4.26
CA LYS A 37 2.86 8.63 2.89
C LYS A 37 1.76 9.59 2.45
N VAL A 38 0.51 9.32 2.82
CA VAL A 38 -0.60 10.22 2.54
C VAL A 38 -0.46 11.53 3.33
N MET A 39 -0.02 11.47 4.58
CA MET A 39 0.24 12.66 5.40
C MET A 39 1.35 13.52 4.79
N GLU A 40 2.45 12.91 4.36
CA GLU A 40 3.54 13.59 3.65
C GLU A 40 3.03 14.25 2.36
N HIS A 41 2.18 13.55 1.61
CA HIS A 41 1.57 14.06 0.38
C HIS A 41 0.65 15.27 0.61
N LEU A 42 -0.07 15.28 1.74
CA LEU A 42 -1.02 16.34 2.10
C LEU A 42 -0.41 17.52 2.87
N GLY A 43 0.92 17.54 3.04
CA GLY A 43 1.63 18.67 3.65
C GLY A 43 2.01 18.48 5.12
N GLY A 44 1.85 17.27 5.67
CA GLY A 44 2.27 16.90 7.02
C GLY A 44 1.12 16.74 8.01
N PRO A 45 1.41 16.25 9.23
CA PRO A 45 0.37 15.94 10.23
C PRO A 45 -0.36 17.16 10.79
N ASP A 46 0.32 18.30 10.87
CA ASP A 46 -0.24 19.55 11.36
C ASP A 46 -0.93 20.37 10.26
N ALA A 47 -0.98 19.84 9.04
CA ALA A 47 -1.70 20.48 7.94
C ALA A 47 -3.19 20.58 8.29
N LEU A 48 -3.75 21.78 8.15
CA LEU A 48 -5.18 21.99 8.33
C LEU A 48 -5.93 21.37 7.15
N PHE A 49 -6.83 20.46 7.46
CA PHE A 49 -7.68 19.79 6.49
C PHE A 49 -9.14 20.16 6.79
N ASN A 50 -9.87 20.54 5.74
CA ASN A 50 -11.30 20.77 5.85
C ASN A 50 -12.01 19.43 5.67
N TYR A 51 -12.50 18.84 6.75
CA TYR A 51 -13.20 17.58 6.75
C TYR A 51 -14.68 17.82 7.06
N LEU A 52 -15.55 17.55 6.09
CA LEU A 52 -17.01 17.70 6.21
C LEU A 52 -17.45 19.10 6.63
N GLY A 53 -16.67 20.13 6.30
CA GLY A 53 -16.94 21.53 6.65
C GLY A 53 -16.31 22.00 7.98
N GLU A 54 -15.60 21.12 8.70
CA GLU A 54 -14.84 21.48 9.89
C GLU A 54 -13.34 21.47 9.59
N THR A 55 -12.64 22.54 9.96
CA THR A 55 -11.19 22.62 9.80
C THR A 55 -10.50 22.02 11.02
N MET A 56 -9.78 20.92 10.83
CA MET A 56 -9.05 20.23 11.89
C MET A 56 -7.65 19.79 11.41
N PRO A 57 -6.72 19.48 12.32
CA PRO A 57 -5.44 18.87 11.95
C PRO A 57 -5.66 17.55 11.22
N LEU A 58 -4.87 17.28 10.17
CA LEU A 58 -4.96 16.04 9.39
C LEU A 58 -4.74 14.77 10.24
N SER A 59 -4.02 14.89 11.36
CA SER A 59 -3.87 13.83 12.36
C SER A 59 -5.20 13.35 12.96
N ASP A 60 -6.13 14.28 13.12
CA ASP A 60 -7.39 14.11 13.86
C ASP A 60 -8.53 13.66 12.95
N VAL A 61 -8.33 13.74 11.62
CA VAL A 61 -9.31 13.31 10.63
C VAL A 61 -9.54 11.78 10.73
N PRO A 62 -10.80 11.32 10.81
CA PRO A 62 -11.13 9.91 10.77
C PRO A 62 -10.58 9.25 9.50
N LYS A 63 -9.92 8.11 9.67
CA LYS A 63 -9.22 7.41 8.61
C LYS A 63 -9.50 5.92 8.68
N SER A 64 -9.41 5.27 7.53
CA SER A 64 -9.58 3.83 7.46
C SER A 64 -8.82 3.27 6.26
N PHE A 65 -8.50 1.98 6.33
CA PHE A 65 -7.52 1.36 5.46
C PHE A 65 -8.09 0.12 4.80
N LYS A 66 -7.76 -0.06 3.52
CA LYS A 66 -8.04 -1.31 2.80
C LYS A 66 -6.80 -1.75 2.06
N LYS A 67 -6.20 -2.83 2.54
CA LYS A 67 -5.04 -3.45 1.92
C LYS A 67 -5.46 -4.30 0.73
N LEU A 68 -4.76 -4.14 -0.39
CA LEU A 68 -4.89 -4.96 -1.59
C LEU A 68 -3.51 -5.48 -2.01
N PRO A 69 -3.45 -6.40 -2.98
CA PRO A 69 -2.17 -6.73 -3.61
C PRO A 69 -1.52 -5.47 -4.18
N PHE A 70 -0.24 -5.26 -3.85
CA PHE A 70 0.62 -4.17 -4.32
C PHE A 70 0.20 -2.74 -3.93
N VAL A 71 -0.94 -2.52 -3.27
CA VAL A 71 -1.43 -1.19 -2.92
C VAL A 71 -2.16 -1.18 -1.59
N SER A 72 -2.21 -0.04 -0.92
CA SER A 72 -3.07 0.20 0.24
C SER A 72 -3.91 1.44 -0.01
N PHE A 73 -5.22 1.31 0.16
CA PHE A 73 -6.11 2.44 0.17
C PHE A 73 -6.15 3.07 1.55
N VAL A 74 -6.10 4.40 1.58
CA VAL A 74 -6.32 5.24 2.75
C VAL A 74 -7.52 6.11 2.43
N TYR A 75 -8.60 5.98 3.20
CA TYR A 75 -9.82 6.75 2.96
C TYR A 75 -10.21 7.56 4.18
N PHE A 76 -10.59 8.80 3.90
CA PHE A 76 -11.21 9.74 4.83
C PHE A 76 -12.73 9.68 4.55
N PRO A 77 -13.51 9.04 5.42
CA PRO A 77 -14.92 8.75 5.15
C PRO A 77 -15.72 10.01 4.77
N GLY A 78 -16.41 9.97 3.62
CA GLY A 78 -17.24 11.08 3.16
C GLY A 78 -16.49 12.24 2.48
N GLU A 79 -15.16 12.13 2.31
CA GLU A 79 -14.31 13.19 1.74
C GLU A 79 -13.46 12.69 0.58
N ALA A 80 -12.43 11.88 0.87
CA ALA A 80 -11.38 11.55 -0.09
C ALA A 80 -10.83 10.13 0.09
N MET A 81 -10.25 9.60 -0.97
CA MET A 81 -9.56 8.31 -0.99
C MET A 81 -8.23 8.46 -1.72
N PHE A 82 -7.18 7.92 -1.11
CA PHE A 82 -5.82 7.90 -1.64
C PHE A 82 -5.33 6.47 -1.82
N LEU A 83 -4.57 6.24 -2.87
CA LEU A 83 -3.95 4.95 -3.17
C LEU A 83 -2.44 5.05 -2.93
N VAL A 84 -1.93 4.24 -2.00
CA VAL A 84 -0.49 4.10 -1.76
C VAL A 84 0.02 2.84 -2.44
N THR A 85 0.93 3.01 -3.39
CA THR A 85 1.54 1.91 -4.15
C THR A 85 2.65 1.22 -3.36
N PHE A 86 3.01 -0.02 -3.74
CA PHE A 86 4.07 -0.79 -3.08
C PHE A 86 5.47 -0.19 -3.14
N TYR A 87 5.69 0.74 -4.06
CA TYR A 87 6.92 1.52 -4.18
C TYR A 87 6.80 2.92 -3.55
N GLY A 88 5.72 3.18 -2.80
CA GLY A 88 5.58 4.35 -1.94
C GLY A 88 5.02 5.61 -2.61
N SER A 89 4.56 5.55 -3.86
CA SER A 89 3.85 6.68 -4.48
C SER A 89 2.40 6.75 -4.01
N VAL A 90 1.90 7.97 -3.83
CA VAL A 90 0.50 8.28 -3.51
C VAL A 90 -0.20 8.79 -4.78
N ILE A 91 -1.42 8.32 -5.03
CA ILE A 91 -2.31 8.71 -6.14
C ILE A 91 -3.69 9.05 -5.57
#